data_AF-A0A2T2TTN9-F1
#
_entry.id   AF-A0A2T2TTN9-F1
#
_cell.length_a   1.000
_cell.length_b   1.000
_cell.length_c   1.000
_cell.angle_alpha   90.00
_cell.angle_beta   90.00
_cell.angle_gamma   90.00
#
_symmetry.space_group_name_H-M   'P 1'
#
loop_
_entity.id
_entity.type
_entity.pdbx_description
1 polymer ?
#
loop_
_entity_poly.entity_id
_entity_poly.type
_entity_poly.pdbx_seq_one_letter_code
_entity_poly.pdbx_strand_id
1 'polypeptide(L)'
;SSRITDDDYLSGPPELVAEVAASSASYDLHAKKNVYRRHGVQEYLVWQIHEERLDWFVLENGTYLRLEPDADDLLRSRVFPGLYLDTKALLSGDLAAVLDATRAGTQTDAHAAFTDRLQQQHDGS
;
A
#
# COMPACT_ATOMS: atom_id res chain seq x y z
N SER A 1 -10.47 -3.05 10.22
CA SER A 1 -11.24 -1.94 9.67
C SER A 1 -10.91 -0.71 10.48
N SER A 2 -10.13 0.17 9.90
CA SER A 2 -10.07 1.56 10.36
C SER A 2 -11.45 2.21 10.18
N ARG A 3 -11.90 3.02 11.14
CA ARG A 3 -13.16 3.79 11.07
C ARG A 3 -12.87 5.24 11.47
N ILE A 4 -13.47 6.18 10.76
CA ILE A 4 -13.47 7.60 11.15
C ILE A 4 -14.50 7.74 12.28
N THR A 5 -14.07 8.23 13.44
CA THR A 5 -14.98 8.56 14.56
C THR A 5 -15.60 9.95 14.36
N ASP A 6 -16.69 10.26 15.07
CA ASP A 6 -17.37 11.58 15.02
C ASP A 6 -16.45 12.77 15.35
N ASP A 7 -15.30 12.53 16.00
CA ASP A 7 -14.28 13.53 16.33
C ASP A 7 -13.09 13.56 15.34
N ASP A 8 -13.24 13.11 14.08
CA ASP A 8 -12.21 13.08 13.02
C ASP A 8 -10.96 12.20 13.31
N TYR A 9 -10.99 11.36 14.34
CA TYR A 9 -9.93 10.38 14.62
C TYR A 9 -10.13 9.04 13.90
N LEU A 10 -9.03 8.47 13.39
CA LEU A 10 -8.99 7.09 12.89
C LEU A 10 -8.97 6.11 14.08
N SER A 11 -10.04 5.33 14.23
CA SER A 11 -10.13 4.20 15.17
C SER A 11 -9.71 2.91 14.48
N GLY A 12 -8.66 2.25 14.99
CA GLY A 12 -8.07 1.05 14.40
C GLY A 12 -6.95 1.38 13.40
N PRO A 13 -5.96 0.48 13.21
CA PRO A 13 -4.86 0.76 12.32
C PRO A 13 -5.34 0.88 10.87
N PRO A 14 -4.78 1.82 10.09
CA PRO A 14 -5.04 1.86 8.65
C PRO A 14 -4.49 0.61 7.98
N GLU A 15 -5.21 0.14 6.98
CA GLU A 15 -4.84 -1.01 6.17
C GLU A 15 -3.61 -0.73 5.28
N LEU A 16 -3.38 0.52 4.87
CA LEU A 16 -2.20 0.97 4.13
C LEU A 16 -1.72 2.34 4.64
N VAL A 17 -0.40 2.51 4.78
CA VAL A 17 0.26 3.80 4.97
C VAL A 17 1.23 4.02 3.82
N ALA A 18 1.19 5.21 3.19
CA ALA A 18 2.13 5.61 2.14
C ALA A 18 2.84 6.91 2.54
N GLU A 19 4.17 6.93 2.41
CA GLU A 19 5.00 8.10 2.70
C GLU A 19 5.87 8.47 1.49
N VAL A 20 5.99 9.77 1.20
CA VAL A 20 6.94 10.31 0.23
C VAL A 20 8.06 11.02 1.00
N ALA A 21 9.28 10.49 0.91
CA ALA A 21 10.45 10.97 1.63
C ALA A 21 11.46 11.58 0.66
N ALA A 22 11.91 12.80 0.95
CA ALA A 22 12.94 13.47 0.16
C ALA A 22 14.33 12.85 0.43
N SER A 23 14.81 12.86 1.67
CA SER A 23 16.15 12.36 2.04
C SER A 23 16.15 10.99 2.70
N SER A 24 17.28 10.29 2.66
CA SER A 24 17.56 9.01 3.33
C SER A 24 16.95 8.92 4.73
N ALA A 25 15.73 8.38 4.78
CA ALA A 25 14.97 8.27 6.01
C ALA A 25 15.44 7.07 6.84
N SER A 26 16.55 6.39 6.51
CA SER A 26 16.93 5.08 7.04
C SER A 26 16.75 4.94 8.56
N TYR A 27 17.10 5.97 9.33
CA TYR A 27 16.90 6.02 10.78
C TYR A 27 15.44 6.25 11.21
N ASP A 28 14.74 7.22 10.61
CA ASP A 28 13.31 7.50 10.89
C ASP A 28 12.41 6.35 10.42
N LEU A 29 12.71 5.80 9.24
CA LEU A 29 12.08 4.64 8.61
C LEU A 29 12.09 3.44 9.55
N HIS A 30 13.20 3.15 10.24
CA HIS A 30 13.26 2.01 11.16
C HIS A 30 12.38 2.22 12.40
N ALA A 31 12.32 3.45 12.92
CA ALA A 31 11.46 3.79 14.04
C ALA A 31 9.97 3.68 13.66
N LYS A 32 9.57 4.33 12.56
CA LYS A 32 8.20 4.31 12.02
C LYS A 32 7.73 2.92 11.64
N LYS A 33 8.58 2.15 10.93
CA LYS A 33 8.30 0.76 10.58
C LYS A 33 8.00 -0.08 11.81
N ASN A 34 8.71 0.11 12.92
CA ASN A 34 8.41 -0.60 14.17
C ASN A 34 7.09 -0.14 14.82
N VAL A 35 6.76 1.14 14.76
CA VAL A 35 5.47 1.67 15.24
C VAL A 35 4.32 1.09 14.42
N TYR A 36 4.35 1.21 13.09
CA TYR A 36 3.31 0.69 12.19
C TYR A 36 3.11 -0.82 12.35
N ARG A 37 4.20 -1.57 12.48
CA ARG A 37 4.16 -3.02 12.75
C ARG A 37 3.44 -3.34 14.06
N ARG A 38 3.75 -2.62 15.14
CA ARG A 38 3.13 -2.82 16.46
C ARG A 38 1.66 -2.46 16.47
N HIS A 39 1.25 -1.49 15.66
CA HIS A 39 -0.14 -1.11 15.52
C HIS A 39 -0.92 -1.98 14.52
N GLY A 40 -0.26 -2.85 13.75
CA GLY A 40 -0.93 -3.78 12.84
C GLY A 40 -1.28 -3.17 11.48
N VAL A 41 -0.53 -2.17 11.03
CA VAL A 41 -0.66 -1.65 9.66
C VAL A 41 -0.28 -2.75 8.69
N GLN A 42 -1.22 -3.15 7.82
CA GLN A 42 -1.04 -4.33 6.97
C GLN A 42 -0.03 -4.07 5.84
N GLU A 43 -0.01 -2.87 5.28
CA GLU A 43 0.93 -2.47 4.23
C GLU A 43 1.56 -1.10 4.49
N TYR A 44 2.86 -0.98 4.20
CA TYR A 44 3.62 0.26 4.37
C TYR A 44 4.48 0.54 3.13
N LEU A 45 4.16 1.60 2.41
CA LEU A 45 4.84 2.04 1.19
C LEU A 45 5.66 3.31 1.46
N VAL A 46 6.90 3.33 1.00
CA VAL A 46 7.81 4.47 1.13
C VAL A 46 8.47 4.76 -0.21
N TRP A 47 8.17 5.94 -0.75
CA TRP A 47 8.84 6.47 -1.94
C TRP A 47 9.98 7.40 -1.52
N GLN A 48 11.21 6.96 -1.76
CA GLN A 48 12.43 7.72 -1.47
C GLN A 48 12.93 8.39 -2.75
N ILE A 49 12.65 9.69 -2.88
CA ILE A 49 12.86 10.44 -4.12
C ILE A 49 14.35 10.55 -4.45
N HIS A 50 15.21 10.92 -3.50
CA HIS A 50 16.65 11.09 -3.79
C HIS A 50 17.39 9.77 -4.04
N GLU A 51 16.88 8.67 -3.49
CA GLU A 51 17.44 7.34 -3.67
C GLU A 51 16.84 6.59 -4.85
N GLU A 52 15.92 7.21 -5.60
CA GLU A 52 15.18 6.61 -6.73
C GLU A 52 14.67 5.20 -6.38
N ARG A 53 14.08 5.07 -5.18
CA ARG A 53 13.69 3.78 -4.62
C ARG A 53 12.29 3.80 -4.07
N LEU A 54 11.55 2.73 -4.36
CA LEU A 54 10.27 2.42 -3.77
C LEU A 54 10.42 1.19 -2.86
N ASP A 55 10.10 1.35 -1.58
CA ASP A 55 10.08 0.26 -0.60
C ASP A 55 8.63 0.00 -0.18
N TRP A 56 8.09 -1.18 -0.48
CA TRP A 56 6.75 -1.58 -0.03
C TRP A 56 6.86 -2.79 0.87
N PHE A 57 6.30 -2.71 2.08
CA PHE A 57 6.29 -3.78 3.07
C PHE A 57 4.88 -4.32 3.31
N VAL A 58 4.78 -5.63 3.54
CA VAL A 58 3.55 -6.35 3.94
C VAL A 58 3.75 -6.99 5.31
N LEU A 59 2.76 -6.86 6.18
CA LEU A 59 2.78 -7.44 7.52
C LEU A 59 2.35 -8.90 7.45
N GLU A 60 3.28 -9.82 7.70
CA GLU A 60 3.01 -11.26 7.77
C GLU A 60 3.51 -11.84 9.09
N ASN A 61 2.63 -12.51 9.82
CA ASN A 61 2.96 -13.15 11.10
C ASN A 61 3.71 -12.22 12.06
N GLY A 62 3.31 -10.94 12.12
CA GLY A 62 3.91 -9.92 12.99
C GLY A 62 5.24 -9.32 12.50
N THR A 63 5.68 -9.65 11.29
CA THR A 63 6.92 -9.17 10.67
C THR A 63 6.66 -8.52 9.32
N TYR A 64 7.36 -7.42 9.03
CA TYR A 64 7.29 -6.80 7.72
C TYR A 64 8.23 -7.48 6.73
N LEU A 65 7.67 -8.00 5.65
CA LEU A 65 8.39 -8.50 4.48
C LEU A 65 8.35 -7.46 3.37
N ARG A 66 9.44 -7.30 2.63
CA ARG A 66 9.47 -6.43 1.44
C ARG A 66 8.73 -7.12 0.29
N LEU A 67 7.85 -6.39 -0.38
CA LEU A 67 7.31 -6.79 -1.68
C LEU A 67 8.36 -6.48 -2.75
N GLU A 68 8.62 -7.48 -3.57
CA GLU A 68 9.44 -7.33 -4.77
C GLU A 68 8.53 -7.18 -5.99
N PRO A 69 8.91 -6.36 -6.98
CA PRO A 69 8.19 -6.30 -8.25
C PRO A 69 8.15 -7.67 -8.93
N ASP A 70 7.08 -7.91 -9.70
CA ASP A 70 7.00 -9.09 -10.54
C ASP A 70 7.82 -8.95 -11.84
N ALA A 71 7.65 -9.90 -12.77
CA ALA A 71 8.36 -9.90 -14.05
C ALA A 71 8.03 -8.69 -14.95
N ASP A 72 6.91 -8.01 -14.69
CA ASP A 72 6.46 -6.81 -15.41
C ASP A 72 6.85 -5.52 -14.66
N ASP A 73 7.73 -5.60 -13.65
CA ASP A 73 8.13 -4.50 -12.75
C ASP A 73 6.96 -3.90 -11.92
N LEU A 74 5.88 -4.67 -11.78
CA LEU A 74 4.70 -4.25 -11.00
C LEU A 74 4.80 -4.72 -9.55
N LEU A 75 4.65 -3.77 -8.62
CA LEU A 75 4.35 -4.08 -7.23
C LEU A 75 2.84 -4.16 -7.05
N ARG A 76 2.36 -5.23 -6.41
CA ARG A 76 0.92 -5.49 -6.24
C ARG A 76 0.57 -5.58 -4.76
N SER A 77 -0.41 -4.79 -4.32
CA SER A 77 -0.94 -4.89 -2.97
C SER A 77 -1.55 -6.27 -2.71
N ARG A 78 -1.33 -6.80 -1.51
CA ARG A 78 -1.96 -8.03 -0.99
C ARG A 78 -3.30 -7.72 -0.29
N VAL A 79 -3.45 -6.50 0.23
CA VAL A 79 -4.65 -6.04 0.95
C VAL A 79 -5.69 -5.44 0.00
N PHE A 80 -5.23 -4.76 -1.05
CA PHE A 80 -6.08 -4.10 -2.04
C PHE A 80 -5.86 -4.73 -3.42
N PRO A 81 -6.50 -5.88 -3.72
CA PRO A 81 -6.46 -6.45 -5.06
C PRO A 81 -6.84 -5.40 -6.10
N GLY A 82 -5.95 -5.15 -7.04
CA GLY A 82 -6.11 -4.15 -8.10
C GLY A 82 -5.27 -2.88 -7.92
N LEU A 83 -4.69 -2.63 -6.74
CA LEU A 83 -3.68 -1.58 -6.57
C LEU A 83 -2.31 -2.11 -7.05
N TYR A 84 -1.98 -1.79 -8.29
CA TYR A 84 -0.70 -2.13 -8.93
C TYR A 84 0.10 -0.86 -9.18
N LEU A 85 1.38 -0.88 -8.81
CA LEU A 85 2.31 0.22 -9.04
C LEU A 85 3.43 -0.25 -9.97
N ASP A 86 3.52 0.39 -11.14
CA ASP A 86 4.70 0.26 -11.99
C ASP A 86 5.87 1.01 -11.36
N THR A 87 6.87 0.24 -10.92
CA THR A 87 7.99 0.78 -10.14
C THR A 87 8.82 1.73 -10.99
N LYS A 88 9.06 1.40 -12.26
CA LYS A 88 9.90 2.21 -13.16
C LYS A 88 9.18 3.50 -13.56
N ALA A 89 7.90 3.39 -13.91
CA ALA A 89 7.07 4.53 -14.26
C ALA A 89 6.92 5.51 -13.09
N LEU A 90 6.71 4.98 -11.87
CA LEU A 90 6.60 5.85 -10.69
C LEU A 90 7.91 6.61 -10.43
N LEU A 91 9.05 5.92 -10.52
CA LEU A 91 10.36 6.54 -10.30
C LEU A 91 10.74 7.54 -11.41
N SER A 92 10.31 7.32 -12.64
CA SER A 92 10.55 8.24 -13.77
C SER A 92 9.54 9.39 -13.86
N GLY A 93 8.48 9.37 -13.05
CA GLY A 93 7.41 10.36 -13.07
C GLY A 93 6.37 10.15 -14.18
N ASP A 94 6.36 8.99 -14.83
CA ASP A 94 5.34 8.60 -15.81
C ASP A 94 4.03 8.17 -15.10
N LEU A 95 3.26 9.17 -14.67
CA LEU A 95 1.97 8.95 -14.02
C LEU A 95 0.94 8.28 -14.93
N ALA A 96 1.06 8.41 -16.25
CA ALA A 96 0.12 7.77 -17.18
C ALA A 96 0.27 6.24 -17.11
N ALA A 97 1.51 5.75 -17.20
CA ALA A 97 1.79 4.32 -17.08
C ALA A 97 1.42 3.76 -15.68
N VAL A 98 1.65 4.52 -14.60
CA VAL A 98 1.22 4.12 -13.24
C VAL A 98 -0.30 3.96 -13.16
N LEU A 99 -1.05 4.91 -13.73
CA LEU A 99 -2.52 4.87 -13.74
C LEU A 99 -3.05 3.72 -14.61
N ASP A 100 -2.39 3.43 -15.74
CA ASP A 100 -2.76 2.31 -16.61
C ASP A 100 -2.53 0.96 -15.91
N ALA A 101 -1.41 0.79 -15.19
CA ALA A 101 -1.16 -0.40 -14.38
C ALA A 101 -2.22 -0.58 -13.29
N THR A 102 -2.57 0.49 -12.57
CA THR A 102 -3.65 0.47 -11.57
C THR A 102 -5.00 0.11 -12.22
N ARG A 103 -5.31 0.71 -13.37
CA ARG A 103 -6.55 0.41 -14.11
C ARG A 103 -6.62 -1.06 -14.50
N ALA A 104 -5.54 -1.63 -15.05
CA ALA A 104 -5.48 -3.04 -15.39
C ALA A 104 -5.75 -3.93 -14.15
N GLY A 105 -5.22 -3.56 -12.98
CA GLY A 105 -5.50 -4.26 -11.73
C GLY A 105 -6.96 -4.20 -11.30
N THR A 106 -7.61 -3.04 -11.42
CA THR A 106 -9.04 -2.90 -11.08
C THR A 106 -9.97 -3.69 -12.00
N GLN A 107 -9.48 -4.13 -13.17
CA GLN A 107 -10.24 -4.93 -14.13
C GLN A 107 -10.08 -6.45 -13.92
N THR A 108 -9.50 -6.88 -12.80
CA THR A 108 -9.30 -8.31 -12.50
C THR A 108 -10.44 -8.89 -11.68
N ASP A 109 -10.66 -10.21 -11.80
CA ASP A 109 -11.63 -10.96 -10.97
C ASP A 109 -11.32 -10.83 -9.47
N ALA A 110 -10.05 -10.75 -9.10
CA ALA A 110 -9.63 -10.57 -7.72
C ALA A 110 -10.11 -9.23 -7.13
N HIS A 111 -10.10 -8.17 -7.94
CA HIS A 111 -10.67 -6.88 -7.55
C HIS A 111 -12.20 -6.94 -7.45
N ALA A 112 -12.87 -7.56 -8.43
CA ALA A 112 -14.33 -7.74 -8.39
C ALA A 112 -14.78 -8.50 -7.13
N ALA A 113 -14.10 -9.60 -6.80
CA ALA A 113 -14.36 -10.36 -5.58
C ALA A 113 -14.06 -9.55 -4.30
N PHE A 114 -13.10 -8.62 -4.34
CA PHE A 114 -12.83 -7.71 -3.23
C PHE A 114 -13.98 -6.69 -3.05
N THR A 115 -14.44 -6.05 -4.13
CA THR A 115 -15.56 -5.10 -4.07
C THR A 115 -16.86 -5.75 -3.62
N ASP A 116 -17.14 -6.98 -4.08
CA ASP A 116 -18.33 -7.74 -3.67
C ASP A 116 -18.33 -8.01 -2.17
N ARG A 117 -17.18 -8.39 -1.60
CA ARG A 117 -17.04 -8.59 -0.15
C ARG A 117 -17.25 -7.30 0.63
N LEU A 118 -16.71 -6.17 0.18
CA LEU A 118 -16.91 -4.88 0.84
C LEU A 118 -18.39 -4.47 0.84
N GLN A 119 -19.09 -4.67 -0.28
CA GLN A 119 -20.53 -4.38 -0.37
C GLN A 119 -21.33 -5.23 0.62
N GLN A 120 -21.04 -6.53 0.73
CA GLN A 120 -21.70 -7.42 1.69
C GLN A 120 -21.44 -7.03 3.15
N GLN A 121 -20.26 -6.50 3.47
CA GLN A 121 -19.93 -6.04 4.81
C GLN A 121 -20.65 -4.74 5.19
N HIS A 122 -20.92 -3.87 4.20
CA HIS A 122 -21.72 -2.67 4.38
C HIS A 122 -23.21 -2.96 4.51
N ASP A 123 -23.76 -3.88 3.72
CA ASP A 123 -25.19 -4.23 3.76
C ASP A 123 -25.59 -5.05 5.00
N GLY A 124 -24.61 -5.65 5.69
CA GLY A 124 -24.79 -6.43 6.91
C GLY A 124 -24.49 -5.70 8.23
N SER A 125 -24.22 -4.38 8.20
CA SER A 125 -23.94 -3.54 9.37
C SER A 125 -25.10 -2.63 9.76
#